data_AF-A0A158KJ11-F1
#
_entry.id   AF-A0A158KJ11-F1
#
_cell.length_a   1.000
_cell.length_b   1.000
_cell.length_c   1.000
_cell.angle_alpha   90.00
_cell.angle_beta   90.00
_cell.angle_gamma   90.00
#
_symmetry.space_group_name_H-M   'P 1'
#
loop_
_entity.id
_entity.type
_entity.pdbx_description
1 polymer ?
#
loop_
_entity_poly.entity_id
_entity_poly.type
_entity_poly.pdbx_seq_one_letter_code
_entity_poly.pdbx_strand_id
1 'polypeptide(L)' 'MSDASDHLPARWESLFHEEARGLNLALGAIRKAQGKRNPGDMEPGTPEWQAALADFAADLLSYSDMLCGEKKKPD' A
#
# COMPACT_ATOMS: atom_id res chain seq x y z
N MET A 1 -19.45 27.55 -9.13
CA MET A 1 -19.56 27.20 -7.71
C MET A 1 -18.75 25.93 -7.54
N SER A 2 -17.52 26.07 -7.04
CA SER A 2 -16.59 24.94 -6.84
C SER A 2 -16.68 24.47 -5.38
N ASP A 3 -16.46 23.17 -5.22
CA ASP A 3 -15.97 22.47 -4.03
C ASP A 3 -16.88 22.33 -2.82
N ALA A 4 -17.74 21.30 -2.91
CA ALA A 4 -18.20 20.58 -1.73
C ALA A 4 -17.73 19.10 -1.73
N SER A 5 -16.84 18.69 -2.64
CA SER A 5 -16.50 17.27 -2.85
C SER A 5 -15.10 16.84 -2.42
N ASP A 6 -14.16 17.75 -2.15
CA ASP A 6 -12.75 17.38 -1.97
C ASP A 6 -12.23 17.33 -0.54
N HIS A 7 -13.09 17.56 0.46
CA HIS A 7 -12.72 17.42 1.86
C HIS A 7 -13.53 16.30 2.50
N LEU A 8 -12.92 15.11 2.56
CA LEU A 8 -13.40 14.05 3.45
C LEU A 8 -13.42 14.64 4.87
N PRO A 9 -14.48 14.40 5.68
CA PRO A 9 -14.50 14.89 7.05
C PRO A 9 -13.25 14.41 7.80
N ALA A 10 -12.60 15.26 8.61
CA ALA A 10 -11.32 14.97 9.28
C ALA A 10 -11.22 13.59 9.97
N ARG A 11 -12.35 13.04 10.44
CA ARG A 11 -12.43 11.68 11.00
C ARG A 11 -12.09 10.59 9.97
N TRP A 12 -12.51 10.76 8.72
CA TRP A 12 -12.25 9.84 7.62
C TRP A 12 -10.80 9.98 7.15
N GLU A 13 -10.26 11.19 7.03
CA GLU A 13 -8.82 11.39 6.74
C GLU A 13 -7.94 10.69 7.78
N SER A 14 -8.29 10.78 9.06
CA SER A 14 -7.58 10.10 10.15
C SER A 14 -7.69 8.57 10.07
N LEU A 15 -8.86 8.03 9.71
CA LEU A 15 -9.06 6.58 9.57
C LEU A 15 -8.30 6.02 8.37
N PHE A 16 -8.40 6.68 7.21
CA PHE A 16 -7.63 6.30 6.02
C PHE A 16 -6.13 6.36 6.26
N HIS A 17 -5.65 7.35 7.03
CA HIS A 17 -4.23 7.46 7.38
C HIS A 17 -3.75 6.28 8.24
N GLU A 18 -4.48 5.92 9.31
CA GLU A 18 -4.09 4.81 10.18
C GLU A 18 -4.25 3.45 9.50
N GLU A 19 -5.27 3.25 8.67
CA GLU A 19 -5.44 2.03 7.88
C GLU A 19 -4.32 1.87 6.86
N ALA A 20 -3.97 2.92 6.12
CA ALA A 20 -2.85 2.90 5.18
C ALA A 20 -1.51 2.65 5.89
N ARG A 21 -1.32 3.26 7.07
CA ARG A 21 -0.14 3.02 7.91
C ARG A 21 -0.09 1.59 8.40
N GLY A 22 -1.21 1.03 8.86
CA GLY A 22 -1.33 -0.36 9.30
C GLY A 22 -1.00 -1.34 8.17
N LEU A 23 -1.54 -1.11 6.97
CA LEU A 23 -1.24 -1.92 5.79
C LEU A 23 0.24 -1.86 5.42
N ASN A 24 0.85 -0.68 5.43
CA ASN A 24 2.28 -0.51 5.14
C ASN A 24 3.15 -1.31 6.14
N LEU A 25 2.87 -1.19 7.44
CA LEU A 25 3.58 -1.91 8.49
C LEU A 25 3.41 -3.44 8.36
N ALA A 26 2.19 -3.91 8.10
CA ALA A 26 1.91 -5.33 7.92
C ALA A 26 2.65 -5.89 6.71
N LEU A 27 2.62 -5.19 5.58
CA LEU A 27 3.33 -5.61 4.38
C LEU A 27 4.85 -5.62 4.59
N GLY A 28 5.40 -4.60 5.25
CA GLY A 28 6.83 -4.56 5.59
C GLY A 28 7.26 -5.74 6.46
N ALA A 29 6.43 -6.13 7.43
CA ALA A 29 6.67 -7.30 8.28
C ALA A 29 6.64 -8.61 7.48
N ILE A 30 5.66 -8.80 6.60
CA ILE A 30 5.55 -9.99 5.73
C ILE A 30 6.75 -10.09 4.80
N ARG A 31 7.12 -8.99 4.13
CA ARG A 31 8.29 -8.94 3.23
C ARG A 31 9.58 -9.30 3.96
N LYS A 32 9.75 -8.78 5.19
CA LYS A 32 10.89 -9.14 6.04
C LYS A 32 10.92 -10.64 6.36
N ALA A 33 9.77 -11.25 6.69
CA ALA A 33 9.67 -12.68 6.92
C ALA A 33 9.98 -13.52 5.66
N GLN A 34 9.70 -12.98 4.47
CA GLN A 34 10.07 -13.59 3.18
C GLN A 34 11.54 -13.37 2.77
N GLY A 35 12.32 -12.62 3.56
CA GLY A 35 13.69 -12.22 3.20
C GLY A 35 13.77 -11.16 2.10
N LYS A 36 12.64 -10.54 1.74
CA LYS A 36 12.60 -9.42 0.79
C LYS A 36 13.06 -8.13 1.47
N ARG A 37 13.73 -7.26 0.72
CA ARG A 37 14.15 -5.94 1.21
C ARG A 37 12.97 -4.96 1.21
N ASN A 38 12.89 -4.07 2.20
CA ASN A 38 11.88 -3.00 2.22
C ASN A 38 12.50 -1.67 1.78
N PRO A 39 11.72 -0.75 1.16
CA PRO A 39 12.21 0.57 0.80
C PRO A 39 12.74 1.37 2.01
N GLY A 40 12.16 1.18 3.20
CA GLY A 40 12.58 1.86 4.43
C GLY A 40 13.96 1.43 4.95
N ASP A 41 14.53 0.34 4.43
CA ASP A 41 15.86 -0.15 4.79
C ASP A 41 16.96 0.40 3.86
N MET A 42 16.61 1.29 2.93
CA MET A 42 17.50 1.78 1.87
C MET A 42 17.57 3.31 1.84
N GLU A 43 18.67 3.83 1.29
CA GLU A 43 18.82 5.26 1.09
C GLU A 43 17.85 5.76 -0.01
N PRO A 44 16.97 6.73 0.30
CA PRO A 44 15.99 7.24 -0.66
C PRO A 44 16.65 7.79 -1.94
N GLY A 45 16.00 7.56 -3.07
CA GLY A 45 16.44 8.08 -4.37
C GLY A 45 17.54 7.27 -5.07
N THR A 46 18.11 6.25 -4.41
CA THR A 46 19.03 5.30 -5.05
C THR A 46 18.30 4.37 -6.02
N PRO A 47 18.99 3.80 -7.03
CA PRO A 47 18.41 2.77 -7.90
C PRO A 47 17.88 1.56 -7.12
N GLU A 48 18.56 1.16 -6.05
CA GLU A 48 18.16 0.06 -5.18
C GLU A 48 16.86 0.38 -4.46
N TRP A 49 16.72 1.60 -3.94
CA TRP A 49 15.48 2.06 -3.30
C TRP A 49 14.32 2.09 -4.29
N GLN A 50 14.55 2.57 -5.52
CA GLN A 50 13.52 2.56 -6.57
C GLN A 50 13.06 1.15 -6.92
N ALA A 51 14.00 0.20 -7.03
CA ALA A 51 13.67 -1.20 -7.28
C ALA A 51 12.85 -1.81 -6.13
N ALA A 52 13.25 -1.57 -4.88
CA ALA A 52 12.50 -2.03 -3.71
C ALA A 52 11.12 -1.39 -3.62
N LEU A 53 10.97 -0.12 -4.01
CA LEU A 53 9.71 0.60 -4.05
C LEU A 53 8.76 -0.01 -5.08
N ALA A 54 9.27 -0.32 -6.28
CA ALA A 54 8.50 -0.99 -7.33
C ALA A 54 8.03 -2.38 -6.88
N ASP A 55 8.91 -3.18 -6.27
CA ASP A 55 8.56 -4.49 -5.73
C ASP A 55 7.53 -4.39 -4.59
N PHE A 56 7.63 -3.36 -3.75
CA PHE A 56 6.68 -3.13 -2.66
C PHE A 56 5.31 -2.74 -3.20
N ALA A 57 5.25 -1.90 -4.25
CA ALA A 57 4.02 -1.54 -4.93
C ALA A 57 3.35 -2.75 -5.61
N ALA A 58 4.14 -3.63 -6.22
CA ALA A 58 3.64 -4.87 -6.81
C ALA A 58 3.01 -5.79 -5.75
N ASP A 59 3.64 -5.93 -4.58
CA ASP A 59 3.03 -6.68 -3.47
C ASP A 59 1.70 -6.03 -3.03
N LEU A 60 1.63 -4.70 -2.89
CA LEU A 60 0.39 -4.00 -2.53
C LEU A 60 -0.76 -4.29 -3.51
N LEU A 61 -0.50 -4.24 -4.82
CA LEU A 61 -1.50 -4.55 -5.84
C LEU A 61 -1.95 -6.02 -5.74
N SER A 62 -1.00 -6.94 -5.58
CA SER A 62 -1.31 -8.37 -5.43
C SER A 62 -2.18 -8.66 -4.19
N TYR A 63 -1.87 -8.03 -3.05
CA TYR A 63 -2.69 -8.17 -1.84
C TYR A 63 -4.05 -7.48 -1.99
N SER A 64 -4.09 -6.32 -2.64
CA SER A 64 -5.35 -5.64 -2.95
C SER A 64 -6.26 -6.52 -3.81
N ASP A 65 -5.73 -7.15 -4.86
CA ASP A 65 -6.48 -8.06 -5.72
C ASP A 65 -6.95 -9.30 -4.96
N MET A 66 -6.09 -9.88 -4.11
CA MET A 66 -6.44 -10.99 -3.22
C MET A 66 -7.58 -10.62 -2.27
N LEU A 67 -7.54 -9.41 -1.68
CA LEU A 67 -8.54 -8.93 -0.73
C LEU A 67 -9.85 -8.51 -1.41
N CYS A 68 -9.77 -7.97 -2.62
CA CYS A 68 -10.95 -7.56 -3.39
C CYS A 68 -11.66 -8.76 -4.03
N GLY A 69 -10.98 -9.90 -4.14
CA GLY A 69 -11.52 -11.16 -4.63
C GLY A 69 -11.86 -11.09 -6.11
N GLU A 70 -11.39 -12.05 -6.90
CA GLU A 70 -11.98 -12.32 -8.19
C GLU A 70 -13.49 -12.51 -8.01
N LYS A 71 -14.30 -11.54 -8.44
CA LYS A 71 -15.66 -11.85 -8.89
C LYS A 71 -15.52 -12.63 -10.19
N LYS A 72 -15.14 -13.92 -10.11
CA LYS A 72 -15.38 -14.85 -11.20
C LYS A 72 -16.90 -14.83 -11.45
N LYS A 73 -17.32 -14.26 -12.58
CA LYS A 73 -18.70 -14.43 -13.07
C LYS A 73 -18.92 -15.94 -13.26
N PRO A 74 -20.01 -16.53 -12.73
CA PRO A 74 -20.39 -17.87 -13.12
C PRO A 74 -20.78 -17.86 -14.61
N ASP A 75 -20.42 -18.95 -15.31
CA ASP A 75 -20.59 -19.16 -16.76
C ASP A 75 -22.01 -18.92 -17.28
#